data_AF-A0A9W8EFU9-F1
#
_entry.id   AF-A0A9W8EFU9-F1
#
_cell.length_a   1.000
_cell.length_b   1.000
_cell.length_c   1.000
_cell.angle_alpha   90.00
_cell.angle_beta   90.00
_cell.angle_gamma   90.00
#
_symmetry.space_group_name_H-M   'P 1'
#
loop_
_entity.id
_entity.type
_entity.pdbx_description
1 polymer ?
#
loop_
_entity_poly.entity_id
_entity_poly.type
_entity_poly.pdbx_seq_one_letter_code
_entity_poly.pdbx_strand_id
1 'polypeptide(L)'
;MGAVNTASSTSTGSSATAPLSRVSGRSWKAAKKPANRSMMAKSLSKSYEKRIQQARDHKAFKSAEAEMKEEKRAEKEEHRNRIIERKKKYEEKLRQERYQAEMSARKRMRVKRKELKARVHAKH
;
A
#
# COMPACT_ATOMS: atom_id res chain seq x y z
N MET A 1 -29.64 57.68 -3.21
CA MET A 1 -28.26 58.06 -3.58
C MET A 1 -27.37 56.87 -3.17
N GLY A 2 -26.77 56.06 -4.02
CA GLY A 2 -26.59 56.11 -5.46
C GLY A 2 -25.97 54.79 -5.96
N ALA A 3 -26.15 54.55 -7.26
CA ALA A 3 -25.39 53.73 -8.20
C ALA A 3 -25.11 52.25 -7.87
N VAL A 4 -25.87 51.41 -8.60
CA VAL A 4 -25.44 50.15 -9.20
C VAL A 4 -24.09 50.29 -9.90
N ASN A 5 -23.26 49.23 -9.87
CA ASN A 5 -22.29 48.98 -10.94
C ASN A 5 -22.02 47.48 -11.11
N THR A 6 -22.69 46.93 -12.11
CA THR A 6 -22.31 45.74 -12.87
C THR A 6 -21.04 46.01 -13.66
N ALA A 7 -20.00 45.19 -13.48
CA ALA A 7 -18.87 45.15 -14.39
C ALA A 7 -18.57 43.70 -14.77
N SER A 8 -19.13 43.31 -15.92
CA SER A 8 -18.73 42.15 -16.71
C SER A 8 -17.26 42.30 -17.13
N SER A 9 -16.41 41.38 -16.69
CA SER A 9 -15.03 41.29 -17.18
C SER A 9 -15.02 40.62 -18.56
N THR A 10 -15.16 41.42 -19.62
CA THR A 10 -14.80 41.01 -20.98
C THR A 10 -13.29 40.81 -21.05
N SER A 11 -12.87 39.56 -21.22
CA SER A 11 -11.50 39.17 -21.51
C SER A 11 -11.12 39.59 -22.94
N THR A 12 -10.74 40.86 -23.11
CA THR A 12 -10.03 41.34 -24.30
C THR A 12 -8.56 40.91 -24.20
N GLY A 13 -8.31 39.64 -24.53
CA GLY A 13 -7.01 39.00 -24.39
C GLY A 13 -6.54 38.27 -25.64
N SER A 14 -6.75 38.82 -26.83
CA SER A 14 -5.98 38.38 -28.01
C SER A 14 -5.67 39.55 -28.94
N SER A 15 -4.73 40.40 -28.55
CA SER A 15 -3.98 41.20 -29.52
C SER A 15 -3.06 40.24 -30.29
N ALA A 16 -3.63 39.51 -31.25
CA ALA A 16 -2.83 38.99 -32.35
C ALA A 16 -2.17 40.22 -32.98
N THR A 17 -0.85 40.35 -32.79
CA THR A 17 -0.04 41.43 -33.36
C THR A 17 -0.36 41.50 -34.85
N ALA A 18 -1.22 42.43 -35.24
CA ALA A 18 -1.57 42.63 -36.64
C ALA A 18 -0.27 42.98 -37.37
N PRO A 19 0.06 42.32 -38.49
CA PRO A 19 1.23 42.72 -39.25
C PRO A 19 1.02 44.17 -39.69
N LEU A 20 1.97 45.04 -39.35
CA LEU A 20 2.00 46.44 -39.75
C LEU A 20 2.00 46.49 -41.28
N SER A 21 0.83 46.69 -41.89
CA SER A 21 0.71 46.74 -43.35
C SER A 21 1.15 48.12 -43.84
N ARG A 22 2.04 48.14 -44.83
CA ARG A 22 2.24 49.33 -45.67
C ARG A 22 1.77 48.98 -47.08
N VAL A 23 1.05 49.93 -47.67
CA VAL A 23 0.62 50.22 -49.07
C VAL A 23 0.74 49.14 -50.17
N SER A 24 1.67 48.19 -50.14
CA SER A 24 1.85 47.12 -51.13
C SER A 24 1.42 45.71 -50.67
N GLY A 25 0.78 45.57 -49.50
CA GLY A 25 0.11 44.33 -49.09
C GLY A 25 1.01 43.13 -48.75
N ARG A 26 2.34 43.23 -48.92
CA ARG A 26 3.27 42.11 -48.66
C ARG A 26 3.92 42.24 -47.29
N SER A 27 3.57 41.34 -46.36
CA SER A 27 4.22 41.26 -45.04
C SER A 27 5.61 40.62 -45.17
N TRP A 28 6.66 41.33 -44.76
CA TRP A 28 8.05 40.88 -44.99
C TRP A 28 8.55 39.90 -43.91
N LYS A 29 8.04 39.93 -42.68
CA LYS A 29 8.44 39.01 -41.58
C LYS A 29 7.32 38.78 -40.56
N ALA A 30 6.96 37.53 -40.30
CA ALA A 30 6.14 37.16 -39.15
C ALA A 30 6.95 37.30 -37.84
N ALA A 31 6.26 37.57 -36.72
CA ALA A 31 6.89 37.56 -35.41
C ALA A 31 7.51 36.18 -35.12
N LYS A 32 8.80 36.16 -34.74
CA LYS A 32 9.51 34.92 -34.45
C LYS A 32 8.90 34.25 -33.22
N LYS A 33 8.48 32.99 -33.35
CA LYS A 33 8.12 32.14 -32.20
C LYS A 33 9.38 31.48 -31.64
N PRO A 34 9.46 31.24 -30.31
CA PRO A 34 10.56 30.47 -29.74
C PRO A 34 10.59 29.05 -30.35
N ALA A 35 11.78 28.56 -30.64
CA ALA A 35 11.96 27.22 -31.22
C ALA A 35 11.65 26.14 -30.18
N ASN A 36 10.57 25.39 -30.40
CA ASN A 36 10.26 24.19 -29.62
C ASN A 36 11.20 23.06 -30.05
N ARG A 37 12.24 22.80 -29.24
CA ARG A 37 13.20 21.72 -29.49
C ARG A 37 12.60 20.36 -29.09
N SER A 38 12.38 19.48 -30.06
CA SER A 38 11.88 18.12 -29.83
C SER A 38 12.84 17.25 -29.02
N MET A 39 14.15 17.54 -29.07
CA MET A 39 15.20 16.80 -28.35
C MET A 39 15.40 17.27 -26.90
N MET A 40 14.51 18.10 -26.35
CA MET A 40 14.62 18.53 -24.96
C MET A 40 14.20 17.42 -24.00
N ALA A 41 14.92 17.32 -22.88
CA ALA A 41 14.52 16.43 -21.79
C ALA A 41 13.12 16.79 -21.30
N LYS A 42 12.31 15.77 -20.98
CA LYS A 42 10.90 15.92 -20.58
C LYS A 42 10.74 16.78 -19.31
N SER A 43 11.77 16.84 -18.48
CA SER A 43 11.87 17.70 -17.31
C SER A 43 12.11 19.18 -17.64
N LEU A 44 12.76 19.50 -18.75
CA LEU A 44 12.95 20.89 -19.21
C LEU A 44 11.80 21.36 -20.11
N SER A 45 11.04 20.42 -20.69
CA SER A 45 9.85 20.73 -21.50
C SER A 45 8.66 21.24 -20.67
N LYS A 46 8.63 20.98 -19.36
CA LYS A 46 7.54 21.40 -18.46
C LYS A 46 7.96 22.62 -17.63
N SER A 47 7.01 23.51 -17.34
CA SER A 47 7.22 24.58 -16.37
C SER A 47 7.54 24.01 -14.99
N TYR A 48 8.28 24.77 -14.18
CA TYR A 48 8.65 24.38 -12.83
C TYR A 48 7.44 24.03 -11.96
N GLU A 49 6.38 24.83 -12.04
CA GLU A 49 5.11 24.59 -11.34
C GLU A 49 4.50 23.23 -11.69
N LYS A 50 4.47 22.87 -12.98
CA LYS A 50 3.96 21.56 -13.42
C LYS A 50 4.82 20.40 -12.91
N ARG A 51 6.13 20.60 -12.72
CA ARG A 51 7.02 19.60 -12.12
C ARG A 51 6.74 19.43 -10.63
N ILE A 52 6.55 20.52 -9.90
CA ILE A 52 6.18 20.47 -8.48
C ILE A 52 4.84 19.76 -8.31
N GLN A 53 3.85 20.08 -9.14
CA GLN A 53 2.54 19.42 -9.05
C GLN A 53 2.66 17.92 -9.27
N GLN A 54 3.38 17.48 -10.31
CA GLN A 54 3.62 16.05 -10.55
C GLN A 54 4.38 15.36 -9.41
N ALA A 55 5.34 16.04 -8.79
CA ALA A 55 6.05 15.50 -7.64
C ALA A 55 5.12 15.33 -6.41
N ARG A 56 4.22 16.29 -6.18
CA ARG A 56 3.20 16.20 -5.12
C ARG A 56 2.22 15.06 -5.38
N ASP A 57 1.70 14.96 -6.60
CA ASP A 57 0.76 13.91 -6.99
C ASP A 57 1.40 12.52 -6.86
N HIS A 58 2.66 12.38 -7.32
CA HIS A 58 3.41 11.12 -7.18
C HIS A 58 3.68 10.77 -5.72
N LYS A 59 4.00 11.76 -4.87
CA LYS A 59 4.19 11.52 -3.44
C LYS A 59 2.88 11.05 -2.78
N ALA A 60 1.76 11.68 -3.08
CA ALA A 60 0.44 11.29 -2.57
C ALA A 60 0.03 9.89 -3.05
N PHE A 61 0.30 9.56 -4.32
CA PHE A 61 0.07 8.21 -4.83
C PHE A 61 0.92 7.18 -4.10
N LYS A 62 2.20 7.48 -3.85
CA LYS A 62 3.11 6.56 -3.17
C LYS A 62 2.77 6.36 -1.70
N SER A 63 2.29 7.38 -0.99
CA SER A 63 1.80 7.21 0.38
C SER A 63 0.57 6.31 0.41
N ALA A 64 -0.41 6.55 -0.45
CA ALA A 64 -1.61 5.70 -0.54
C ALA A 64 -1.25 4.24 -0.93
N GLU A 65 -0.31 4.04 -1.86
CA GLU A 65 0.17 2.71 -2.23
C GLU A 65 0.87 2.01 -1.05
N ALA A 66 1.62 2.74 -0.23
CA ALA A 66 2.30 2.20 0.95
C ALA A 66 1.29 1.78 2.02
N GLU A 67 0.34 2.65 2.35
CA GLU A 67 -0.75 2.39 3.32
C GLU A 67 -1.52 1.11 2.95
N MET A 68 -1.96 0.99 1.69
CA MET A 68 -2.68 -0.23 1.23
C MET A 68 -1.82 -1.50 1.30
N LYS A 69 -0.51 -1.40 1.11
CA LYS A 69 0.39 -2.56 1.19
C LYS A 69 0.63 -2.97 2.64
N GLU A 70 0.73 -2.01 3.55
CA GLU A 70 0.90 -2.24 4.98
C GLU A 70 -0.33 -2.93 5.56
N GLU A 71 -1.53 -2.44 5.27
CA GLU A 71 -2.80 -3.07 5.68
C GLU A 71 -2.87 -4.54 5.21
N LYS A 72 -2.60 -4.80 3.92
CA LYS A 72 -2.59 -6.16 3.37
C LYS A 72 -1.52 -7.07 3.98
N ARG A 73 -0.39 -6.51 4.43
CA ARG A 73 0.66 -7.29 5.11
C ARG A 73 0.24 -7.62 6.53
N ALA A 74 -0.29 -6.65 7.27
CA ALA A 74 -0.81 -6.83 8.62
C ALA A 74 -1.90 -7.92 8.65
N GLU A 75 -2.88 -7.88 7.73
CA GLU A 75 -3.92 -8.91 7.64
C GLU A 75 -3.35 -10.33 7.40
N LYS A 76 -2.37 -10.44 6.50
CA LYS A 76 -1.71 -11.72 6.20
C LYS A 76 -0.90 -12.24 7.39
N GLU A 77 -0.23 -11.35 8.11
CA GLU A 77 0.55 -11.67 9.30
C GLU A 77 -0.37 -12.12 10.44
N GLU A 78 -1.47 -11.41 10.69
CA GLU A 78 -2.48 -11.82 11.65
C GLU A 78 -3.06 -13.20 11.33
N HIS A 79 -3.39 -13.46 10.07
CA HIS A 79 -3.89 -14.76 9.66
C HIS A 79 -2.87 -15.87 9.91
N ARG A 80 -1.59 -15.62 9.57
CA ARG A 80 -0.50 -16.57 9.86
C ARG A 80 -0.34 -16.80 11.36
N ASN A 81 -0.36 -15.74 12.17
CA ASN A 81 -0.22 -15.81 13.61
C ASN A 81 -1.37 -16.62 14.23
N ARG A 82 -2.62 -16.38 13.80
CA ARG A 82 -3.79 -17.18 14.22
C ARG A 82 -3.62 -18.67 13.91
N ILE A 83 -3.10 -19.02 12.73
CA ILE A 83 -2.84 -20.43 12.38
C ILE A 83 -1.74 -21.03 13.25
N ILE A 84 -0.64 -20.30 13.45
CA ILE A 84 0.49 -20.74 14.27
C ILE A 84 0.03 -20.98 15.71
N GLU A 85 -0.76 -20.07 16.29
CA GLU A 85 -1.32 -20.22 17.63
C GLU A 85 -2.24 -21.43 17.73
N ARG A 86 -3.11 -21.68 16.74
CA ARG A 86 -3.95 -22.88 16.71
C ARG A 86 -3.12 -24.16 16.69
N LYS A 87 -2.06 -24.20 15.88
CA LYS A 87 -1.14 -25.35 15.81
C LYS A 87 -0.43 -25.57 17.14
N LYS A 88 0.14 -24.51 17.74
CA LYS A 88 0.81 -24.58 19.05
C LYS A 88 -0.12 -25.11 20.13
N LYS A 89 -1.34 -24.58 20.23
CA LYS A 89 -2.35 -25.05 21.20
C LYS A 89 -2.69 -26.54 21.01
N TYR A 90 -2.83 -26.98 19.75
CA TYR A 90 -3.10 -28.38 19.45
C TYR A 90 -1.91 -29.29 19.81
N GLU A 91 -0.70 -28.90 19.48
CA GLU A 91 0.52 -29.64 19.79
C GLU A 91 0.75 -29.75 21.30
N GLU A 92 0.53 -28.68 22.05
CA GLU A 92 0.59 -28.68 23.51
C GLU A 92 -0.46 -29.61 24.12
N LYS A 93 -1.69 -29.56 23.64
CA LYS A 93 -2.76 -30.47 24.06
C LYS A 93 -2.39 -31.93 23.80
N LEU A 94 -1.91 -32.22 22.59
CA LEU A 94 -1.49 -33.57 22.20
C LEU A 94 -0.33 -34.07 23.05
N ARG A 95 0.64 -33.20 23.38
CA ARG A 95 1.75 -33.53 24.28
C ARG A 95 1.25 -33.86 25.69
N GLN A 96 0.31 -33.09 26.22
CA GLN A 96 -0.30 -33.34 27.53
C GLN A 96 -1.07 -34.67 27.54
N GLU A 97 -1.88 -34.93 26.51
CA GLU A 97 -2.62 -36.18 26.36
C GLU A 97 -1.69 -37.40 26.29
N ARG A 98 -0.60 -37.31 25.52
CA ARG A 98 0.41 -38.38 25.45
C ARG A 98 1.06 -38.64 26.81
N TYR A 99 1.43 -37.58 27.54
CA TYR A 99 2.01 -37.70 28.87
C TYR A 99 1.03 -38.33 29.87
N GLN A 100 -0.23 -37.89 29.87
CA GLN A 100 -1.28 -38.48 30.71
C GLN A 100 -1.52 -39.95 30.37
N ALA A 101 -1.55 -40.30 29.08
CA ALA A 101 -1.70 -41.68 28.62
C ALA A 101 -0.52 -42.54 29.10
N GLU A 102 0.71 -42.06 29.01
CA GLU A 102 1.90 -42.77 29.50
C GLU A 102 1.82 -43.00 31.02
N MET A 103 1.48 -41.97 31.79
CA MET A 103 1.33 -42.08 33.25
C MET A 103 0.21 -43.04 33.65
N SER A 104 -0.91 -43.02 32.92
CA SER A 104 -2.01 -43.98 33.11
C SER A 104 -1.57 -45.42 32.82
N ALA A 105 -0.75 -45.63 31.78
CA ALA A 105 -0.19 -46.93 31.43
C ALA A 105 0.78 -47.43 32.51
N ARG A 106 1.68 -46.56 33.00
CA ARG A 106 2.59 -46.87 34.11
C ARG A 106 1.82 -47.25 35.39
N LYS A 107 0.72 -46.54 35.71
CA LYS A 107 -0.16 -46.87 36.84
C LYS A 107 -0.80 -48.25 36.68
N ARG A 108 -1.34 -48.57 35.50
CA ARG A 108 -1.89 -49.90 35.19
C ARG A 108 -0.85 -51.01 35.34
N MET A 109 0.37 -50.81 34.85
CA MET A 109 1.46 -51.77 35.00
C MET A 109 1.85 -52.00 36.47
N ARG A 110 1.83 -50.95 37.30
CA ARG A 110 2.10 -51.06 38.74
C ARG A 110 1.05 -51.91 39.44
N VAL A 111 -0.23 -51.73 39.11
CA VAL A 111 -1.33 -52.53 39.68
C VAL A 111 -1.18 -54.00 39.26
N LYS A 112 -0.99 -54.28 37.96
CA LYS A 112 -0.74 -55.64 37.47
C LYS A 112 0.45 -56.31 38.16
N ARG A 113 1.54 -55.58 38.40
CA ARG A 113 2.71 -56.11 39.12
C ARG A 113 2.38 -56.47 40.58
N LYS A 114 1.56 -55.67 41.26
CA LYS A 114 1.11 -55.97 42.63
C LYS A 114 0.21 -57.21 42.66
N GLU A 115 -0.75 -57.31 41.74
CA GLU A 115 -1.64 -58.47 41.62
C GLU A 115 -0.86 -59.75 41.34
N LEU A 116 0.11 -59.70 40.42
CA LEU A 116 1.00 -60.83 40.14
C LEU A 116 1.78 -61.25 41.40
N LYS A 117 2.35 -60.29 42.15
CA LYS A 117 3.07 -60.58 43.38
C LYS A 117 2.17 -61.18 44.45
N ALA A 118 0.96 -60.65 44.64
CA ALA A 118 -0.03 -61.18 45.56
C ALA A 118 -0.46 -62.61 45.18
N ARG A 119 -0.66 -62.87 43.88
CA ARG A 119 -0.99 -64.21 43.36
C ARG A 119 0.13 -65.22 43.57
N VAL A 120 1.38 -64.81 43.39
CA VAL A 120 2.55 -65.67 43.67
C VAL A 120 2.63 -65.98 45.17
N HIS A 121 2.46 -64.97 46.02
CA HIS A 121 2.48 -65.14 47.47
C HIS A 121 1.30 -65.97 47.99
N ALA A 122 0.12 -65.91 47.35
CA ALA A 122 -1.02 -66.74 47.74
C ALA A 122 -0.93 -68.20 47.27
N LYS A 123 0.04 -68.52 46.41
CA LYS A 123 0.30 -69.88 45.91
C LYS A 123 1.38 -70.62 46.71
N HIS A 124 2.10 -69.91 47.58
CA HIS A 124 3.06 -70.46 48.54
C HIS A 124 2.45 -70.42 49.93
#